data_AF-A0A948GMT5-F1
#
_entry.id   AF-A0A948GMT5-F1
#
_cell.length_a   1.000
_cell.length_b   1.000
_cell.length_c   1.000
_cell.angle_alpha   90.00
_cell.angle_beta   90.00
_cell.angle_gamma   90.00
#
_symmetry.space_group_name_H-M   'P 1'
#
loop_
_entity.id
_entity.type
_entity.pdbx_description
1 polymer ?
#
loop_
_entity_poly.entity_id
_entity_poly.type
_entity_poly.pdbx_seq_one_letter_code
_entity_poly.pdbx_strand_id
1 'polypeptide(L)'
;MRATMPSRAGVRRILLTLTVLILHGATPWPATALAGAPATTPASLIELRRHTELAMARGDYRAAEMLVETYLPAAQRLAEPTWLVFNAHLVATRIKLALDKVAEAEGHALQLDSVAAAAGSSDDAMERAIAAITLSQVRQRQDRSAEAADLARQALAILRRAHERGRITRQTFERERLAYEEVLIAAGSGEKSAPALR
;
A
#
# COMPACT_ATOMS: atom_id res chain seq x y z
N MET A 1 19.52 11.70 -26.08
CA MET A 1 18.14 12.18 -25.80
C MET A 1 17.88 12.06 -24.30
N ARG A 2 17.75 13.19 -23.58
CA ARG A 2 17.46 13.19 -22.14
C ARG A 2 15.95 13.04 -21.94
N ALA A 3 15.51 11.93 -21.35
CA ALA A 3 14.12 11.78 -20.92
C ALA A 3 13.87 12.74 -19.74
N THR A 4 13.03 13.74 -19.96
CA THR A 4 12.55 14.65 -18.91
C THR A 4 11.64 13.88 -17.96
N MET A 5 12.08 13.72 -16.72
CA MET A 5 11.25 13.20 -15.62
C MET A 5 9.98 14.07 -15.45
N PRO A 6 8.79 13.47 -15.25
CA PRO A 6 7.60 14.25 -14.91
C PRO A 6 7.76 14.87 -13.51
N SER A 7 7.50 16.18 -13.40
CA SER A 7 7.65 16.95 -12.16
C SER A 7 6.63 16.54 -11.09
N ARG A 8 6.91 16.92 -9.83
CA ARG A 8 6.14 16.66 -8.59
C ARG A 8 4.62 16.93 -8.65
N ALA A 9 4.12 17.60 -9.70
CA ALA A 9 2.70 17.76 -9.95
C ALA A 9 2.02 16.46 -10.46
N GLY A 10 2.77 15.56 -11.11
CA GLY A 10 2.26 14.28 -11.64
C GLY A 10 1.82 13.32 -10.53
N VAL A 11 2.59 13.23 -9.44
CA VAL A 11 2.30 12.37 -8.28
C VAL A 11 1.01 12.81 -7.57
N ARG A 12 0.76 14.13 -7.46
CA ARG A 12 -0.47 14.66 -6.87
C ARG A 12 -1.70 14.49 -7.76
N ARG A 13 -1.56 14.55 -9.09
CA ARG A 13 -2.67 14.29 -10.01
C ARG A 13 -3.07 12.80 -10.04
N ILE A 14 -2.12 11.87 -9.92
CA ILE A 14 -2.38 10.43 -9.93
C ILE A 14 -3.15 9.96 -8.69
N LEU A 15 -2.87 10.55 -7.51
CA LEU A 15 -3.68 10.33 -6.29
C LEU A 15 -5.08 10.96 -6.37
N LEU A 16 -5.27 12.00 -7.18
CA LEU A 16 -6.55 12.70 -7.36
C LEU A 16 -7.50 11.99 -8.34
N THR A 17 -6.98 11.28 -9.35
CA THR A 17 -7.82 10.54 -10.30
C THR A 17 -8.42 9.26 -9.69
N LEU A 18 -7.82 8.73 -8.62
CA LEU A 18 -8.23 7.48 -7.97
C LEU A 18 -9.52 7.60 -7.10
N THR A 19 -9.92 8.81 -6.72
CA THR A 19 -11.21 9.03 -6.02
C THR A 19 -12.35 9.36 -6.98
N VAL A 20 -12.06 9.83 -8.19
CA VAL A 20 -13.07 10.28 -9.17
C VAL A 20 -13.53 9.15 -10.12
N LEU A 21 -12.75 8.08 -10.27
CA LEU A 21 -13.12 6.93 -11.13
C LEU A 21 -14.07 5.91 -10.48
N ILE A 22 -14.77 6.31 -9.41
CA ILE A 22 -15.86 5.55 -8.78
C ILE A 22 -17.15 5.63 -9.62
N LEU A 23 -17.24 6.54 -10.62
CA LEU A 23 -18.52 6.86 -11.28
C LEU A 23 -18.72 6.43 -12.74
N HIS A 24 -17.72 5.90 -13.48
CA HIS A 24 -17.92 5.60 -14.89
C HIS A 24 -17.57 4.15 -15.23
N GLY A 25 -18.64 3.35 -15.37
CA GLY A 25 -18.57 1.97 -15.83
C GLY A 25 -17.86 1.86 -17.18
N ALA A 26 -16.80 1.06 -17.20
CA ALA A 26 -16.15 0.62 -18.41
C ALA A 26 -16.00 -0.91 -18.37
N THR A 27 -16.41 -1.49 -19.49
CA THR A 27 -16.52 -2.89 -19.93
C THR A 27 -15.68 -3.96 -19.21
N PRO A 28 -16.17 -5.22 -19.15
CA PRO A 28 -15.39 -6.35 -18.66
C PRO A 28 -14.24 -6.64 -19.63
N TRP A 29 -13.01 -6.34 -19.22
CA TRP A 29 -11.79 -6.71 -19.94
C TRP A 29 -11.32 -8.08 -19.43
N PRO A 30 -10.98 -9.04 -20.29
CA PRO A 30 -10.54 -10.34 -19.83
C PRO A 30 -9.15 -10.21 -19.16
N ALA A 31 -9.09 -10.43 -17.84
CA ALA A 31 -7.87 -10.41 -17.03
C ALA A 31 -6.76 -11.33 -17.58
N THR A 32 -7.12 -12.33 -18.41
CA THR A 32 -6.21 -13.25 -19.08
C THR A 32 -5.36 -12.62 -20.18
N ALA A 33 -5.79 -11.51 -20.81
CA ALA A 33 -5.07 -10.91 -21.92
C ALA A 33 -3.76 -10.19 -21.51
N LEU A 34 -3.65 -9.76 -20.25
CA LEU A 34 -2.45 -9.07 -19.73
C LEU A 34 -1.51 -9.99 -18.94
N ALA A 35 -2.02 -11.11 -18.40
CA ALA A 35 -1.21 -12.08 -17.66
C ALA A 35 -0.11 -12.73 -18.53
N GLY A 36 -0.22 -12.66 -19.87
CA GLY A 36 0.78 -13.19 -20.80
C GLY A 36 1.68 -12.15 -21.49
N ALA A 37 1.41 -10.85 -21.34
CA ALA A 37 2.22 -9.82 -21.98
C ALA A 37 3.45 -9.50 -21.10
N PRO A 38 4.69 -9.56 -21.62
CA PRO A 38 5.87 -9.31 -20.81
C PRO A 38 5.88 -7.83 -20.41
N ALA A 39 5.58 -7.53 -19.14
CA ALA A 39 5.69 -6.20 -18.56
C ALA A 39 7.17 -5.83 -18.40
N THR A 40 7.80 -5.42 -19.50
CA THR A 40 9.25 -5.17 -19.61
C THR A 40 9.62 -3.70 -19.57
N THR A 41 8.63 -2.81 -19.43
CA THR A 41 8.83 -1.36 -19.41
C THR A 41 8.13 -0.71 -18.22
N PRO A 42 8.64 0.43 -17.70
CA PRO A 42 7.95 1.17 -16.65
C PRO A 42 6.50 1.53 -17.02
N ALA A 43 6.23 1.88 -18.28
CA ALA A 43 4.88 2.18 -18.76
C ALA A 43 3.94 0.96 -18.66
N SER A 44 4.41 -0.23 -19.07
CA SER A 44 3.62 -1.46 -18.94
C SER A 44 3.35 -1.84 -17.48
N LEU A 45 4.27 -1.53 -16.56
CA LEU A 45 4.06 -1.77 -15.12
C LEU A 45 3.07 -0.78 -14.50
N ILE A 46 3.07 0.48 -14.95
CA ILE A 46 2.07 1.47 -14.53
C ILE A 46 0.67 1.02 -14.95
N GLU A 47 0.52 0.53 -16.17
CA GLU A 47 -0.76 -0.03 -16.64
C GLU A 47 -1.13 -1.27 -15.85
N LEU A 48 -0.21 -2.21 -15.65
CA LEU A 48 -0.48 -3.43 -14.89
C LEU A 48 -0.93 -3.12 -13.45
N ARG A 49 -0.23 -2.20 -12.77
CA ARG A 49 -0.65 -1.66 -11.46
C ARG A 49 -2.08 -1.11 -11.50
N ARG A 50 -2.40 -0.28 -12.49
CA ARG A 50 -3.73 0.32 -12.63
C ARG A 50 -4.82 -0.74 -12.77
N HIS A 51 -4.56 -1.79 -13.55
CA HIS A 51 -5.50 -2.91 -13.71
C HIS A 51 -5.67 -3.70 -12.41
N THR A 52 -4.58 -3.94 -11.68
CA THR A 52 -4.64 -4.59 -10.36
C THR A 52 -5.48 -3.78 -9.37
N GLU A 53 -5.26 -2.47 -9.28
CA GLU A 53 -6.03 -1.57 -8.40
C GLU A 53 -7.52 -1.53 -8.80
N LEU A 54 -7.82 -1.54 -10.10
CA LEU A 54 -9.19 -1.59 -10.61
C LEU A 54 -9.89 -2.91 -10.25
N ALA A 55 -9.19 -4.04 -10.34
CA ALA A 55 -9.72 -5.34 -9.93
C ALA A 55 -10.03 -5.36 -8.41
N MET A 56 -9.12 -4.84 -7.58
CA MET A 56 -9.36 -4.67 -6.15
C MET A 56 -10.56 -3.77 -5.85
N ALA A 57 -10.71 -2.65 -6.56
CA ALA A 57 -11.83 -1.73 -6.39
C ALA A 57 -13.18 -2.37 -6.74
N ARG A 58 -13.18 -3.37 -7.63
CA ARG A 58 -14.36 -4.17 -7.98
C ARG A 58 -14.61 -5.34 -7.02
N GLY A 59 -13.73 -5.55 -6.03
CA GLY A 59 -13.76 -6.71 -5.13
C GLY A 59 -13.29 -8.01 -5.79
N ASP A 60 -12.75 -7.97 -7.01
CA ASP A 60 -12.22 -9.14 -7.70
C ASP A 60 -10.77 -9.41 -7.28
N TYR A 61 -10.61 -9.86 -6.04
CA TYR A 61 -9.31 -10.10 -5.44
C TYR A 61 -8.58 -11.29 -6.06
N ARG A 62 -9.28 -12.20 -6.75
CA ARG A 62 -8.65 -13.30 -7.49
C ARG A 62 -8.04 -12.82 -8.79
N ALA A 63 -8.75 -11.99 -9.56
CA ALA A 63 -8.13 -11.36 -10.72
C ALA A 63 -6.97 -10.44 -10.31
N ALA A 64 -7.13 -9.68 -9.23
CA ALA A 64 -6.05 -8.85 -8.69
C ALA A 64 -4.83 -9.68 -8.29
N GLU A 65 -5.03 -10.86 -7.69
CA GLU A 65 -3.95 -11.80 -7.33
C GLU A 65 -3.16 -12.25 -8.58
N MET A 66 -3.83 -12.67 -9.65
CA MET A 66 -3.13 -13.06 -10.88
C MET A 66 -2.32 -11.90 -11.49
N LEU A 67 -2.90 -10.69 -11.47
CA LEU A 67 -2.23 -9.50 -12.01
C LEU A 67 -1.01 -9.11 -11.15
N VAL A 68 -1.11 -9.20 -9.81
CA VAL A 68 0.01 -8.86 -8.92
C VAL A 68 1.15 -9.87 -9.00
N GLU A 69 0.85 -11.15 -9.26
CA GLU A 69 1.86 -12.20 -9.49
C GLU A 69 2.66 -11.97 -10.79
N THR A 70 2.09 -11.26 -11.76
CA THR A 70 2.81 -10.79 -12.96
C THR A 70 3.57 -9.49 -12.67
N TYR A 71 2.94 -8.58 -11.92
CA TYR A 71 3.47 -7.24 -11.64
C TYR A 71 4.72 -7.27 -10.76
N LEU A 72 4.68 -7.99 -9.64
CA LEU A 72 5.72 -7.92 -8.63
C LEU A 72 7.09 -8.40 -9.15
N PRO A 73 7.22 -9.59 -9.77
CA PRO A 73 8.51 -10.02 -10.32
C PRO A 73 9.01 -9.09 -11.44
N ALA A 74 8.09 -8.51 -12.21
CA ALA A 74 8.45 -7.58 -13.28
C ALA A 74 8.96 -6.24 -12.72
N ALA A 75 8.35 -5.72 -11.65
CA ALA A 75 8.82 -4.55 -10.94
C ALA A 75 10.22 -4.78 -10.33
N GLN A 76 10.45 -5.94 -9.71
CA GLN A 76 11.74 -6.30 -9.12
C GLN A 76 12.87 -6.39 -10.17
N ARG A 77 12.57 -6.89 -11.38
CA ARG A 77 13.56 -7.01 -12.47
C ARG A 77 14.04 -5.68 -13.02
N LEU A 78 13.22 -4.63 -13.00
CA LEU A 78 13.62 -3.35 -13.58
C LEU A 78 14.65 -2.60 -12.72
N ALA A 79 14.89 -3.03 -11.48
CA ALA A 79 15.81 -2.46 -10.47
C ALA A 79 15.50 -0.99 -10.07
N GLU A 80 15.02 -0.18 -11.00
CA GLU A 80 14.49 1.16 -10.83
C GLU A 80 13.22 1.31 -11.70
N PRO A 81 12.19 2.02 -11.23
CA PRO A 81 12.18 2.82 -10.01
C PRO A 81 11.74 2.07 -8.72
N THR A 82 12.42 2.32 -7.59
CA THR A 82 12.15 1.71 -6.27
C THR A 82 10.68 1.83 -5.83
N TRP A 83 10.00 2.93 -6.21
CA TRP A 83 8.59 3.16 -5.88
C TRP A 83 7.64 2.13 -6.54
N LEU A 84 8.00 1.54 -7.69
CA LEU A 84 7.19 0.48 -8.30
C LEU A 84 7.24 -0.80 -7.47
N VAL A 85 8.44 -1.16 -7.00
CA VAL A 85 8.64 -2.32 -6.11
C VAL A 85 7.87 -2.11 -4.80
N PHE A 86 7.97 -0.91 -4.22
CA PHE A 86 7.17 -0.52 -3.05
C PHE A 86 5.67 -0.70 -3.30
N ASN A 87 5.14 -0.15 -4.39
CA ASN A 87 3.72 -0.27 -4.71
C ASN A 87 3.28 -1.71 -4.97
N ALA A 88 4.13 -2.53 -5.62
CA ALA A 88 3.84 -3.94 -5.87
C ALA A 88 3.69 -4.71 -4.56
N HIS A 89 4.60 -4.52 -3.60
CA HIS A 89 4.49 -5.13 -2.28
C HIS A 89 3.27 -4.63 -1.50
N LEU A 90 2.96 -3.33 -1.53
CA LEU A 90 1.78 -2.76 -0.88
C LEU A 90 0.48 -3.39 -1.41
N VAL A 91 0.33 -3.45 -2.73
CA VAL A 91 -0.85 -4.03 -3.38
C VAL A 91 -0.94 -5.52 -3.11
N ALA A 92 0.19 -6.25 -3.18
CA ALA A 92 0.24 -7.67 -2.84
C ALA A 92 -0.23 -7.92 -1.40
N THR A 93 0.27 -7.19 -0.41
CA THR A 93 -0.19 -7.34 0.98
C THR A 93 -1.70 -7.14 1.10
N ARG A 94 -2.26 -6.10 0.48
CA ARG A 94 -3.70 -5.81 0.56
C ARG A 94 -4.54 -6.90 -0.08
N ILE A 95 -4.11 -7.44 -1.23
CA ILE A 95 -4.79 -8.56 -1.89
C ILE A 95 -4.74 -9.80 -1.00
N LYS A 96 -3.57 -10.14 -0.45
CA LYS A 96 -3.41 -11.32 0.41
C LYS A 96 -4.23 -11.20 1.69
N LEU A 97 -4.31 -10.01 2.30
CA LEU A 97 -5.21 -9.76 3.44
C LEU A 97 -6.69 -9.93 3.06
N ALA A 98 -7.12 -9.41 1.91
CA ALA A 98 -8.51 -9.56 1.44
C ALA A 98 -8.88 -11.01 1.12
N LEU A 99 -7.90 -11.83 0.72
CA LEU A 99 -8.05 -13.27 0.47
C LEU A 99 -7.81 -14.14 1.71
N ASP A 100 -7.65 -13.53 2.89
CA ASP A 100 -7.34 -14.20 4.17
C ASP A 100 -6.03 -15.02 4.16
N LYS A 101 -5.09 -14.68 3.29
CA LYS A 101 -3.76 -15.27 3.18
C LYS A 101 -2.75 -14.52 4.06
N VAL A 102 -3.01 -14.50 5.37
CA VAL A 102 -2.30 -13.62 6.33
C VAL A 102 -0.79 -13.87 6.38
N ALA A 103 -0.33 -15.12 6.26
CA ALA A 103 1.10 -15.44 6.24
C ALA A 103 1.81 -14.91 4.98
N GLU A 104 1.18 -14.99 3.81
CA GLU A 104 1.72 -14.40 2.58
C GLU A 104 1.72 -12.87 2.65
N ALA A 105 0.66 -12.29 3.23
CA ALA A 105 0.57 -10.84 3.45
C ALA A 105 1.71 -10.31 4.32
N GLU A 106 2.11 -11.06 5.36
CA GLU A 106 3.27 -10.73 6.20
C GLU A 106 4.56 -10.67 5.39
N GLY A 107 4.84 -11.69 4.57
CA GLY A 107 6.03 -11.72 3.73
C GLY A 107 6.14 -10.47 2.85
N HIS A 108 5.03 -10.06 2.22
CA HIS A 108 5.01 -8.84 1.41
C HIS A 108 5.13 -7.56 2.25
N ALA A 109 4.54 -7.51 3.45
CA ALA A 109 4.61 -6.33 4.33
C ALA A 109 6.04 -6.10 4.86
N LEU A 110 6.77 -7.17 5.17
CA LEU A 110 8.18 -7.08 5.57
C LEU A 110 9.07 -6.60 4.44
N GLN A 111 8.82 -7.06 3.20
CA GLN A 111 9.54 -6.56 2.02
C GLN A 111 9.21 -5.09 1.75
N LEU A 112 7.95 -4.68 1.93
CA LEU A 112 7.54 -3.28 1.83
C LEU A 112 8.33 -2.37 2.79
N ASP A 113 8.48 -2.80 4.04
CA ASP A 113 9.26 -2.09 5.07
C ASP A 113 10.75 -2.02 4.70
N SER A 114 11.33 -3.12 4.23
CA SER A 114 12.71 -3.15 3.76
C SER A 114 12.95 -2.17 2.59
N VAL A 115 12.03 -2.12 1.62
CA VAL A 115 12.10 -1.18 0.49
C VAL A 115 11.98 0.27 0.98
N ALA A 116 11.07 0.55 1.91
CA ALA A 116 10.89 1.88 2.51
C ALA A 116 12.10 2.35 3.32
N ALA A 117 12.81 1.42 3.96
CA ALA A 117 14.04 1.71 4.70
C ALA A 117 15.23 1.97 3.77
N ALA A 118 15.24 1.38 2.58
CA ALA A 118 16.30 1.55 1.58
C ALA A 118 16.14 2.83 0.75
N ALA A 119 14.93 3.35 0.58
CA ALA A 119 14.71 4.70 0.07
C ALA A 119 15.38 5.68 1.05
N GLY A 120 16.35 6.48 0.59
CA GLY A 120 17.21 7.35 1.42
C GLY A 120 16.90 8.86 1.30
N SER A 121 15.66 9.22 0.97
CA SER A 121 15.19 10.57 0.64
C SER A 121 14.20 11.21 1.63
N SER A 122 13.74 12.43 1.32
CA SER A 122 12.69 13.11 2.07
C SER A 122 11.31 12.44 1.93
N ASP A 123 11.05 11.82 0.78
CA ASP A 123 9.78 11.19 0.41
C ASP A 123 9.58 9.84 1.14
N ASP A 124 10.65 9.27 1.71
CA ASP A 124 10.61 8.04 2.52
C ASP A 124 9.73 8.16 3.77
N ALA A 125 9.48 9.36 4.27
CA ALA A 125 8.68 9.50 5.49
C ALA A 125 7.25 8.98 5.26
N MET A 126 6.69 9.21 4.07
CA MET A 126 5.38 8.68 3.72
C MET A 126 5.45 7.16 3.47
N GLU A 127 6.46 6.70 2.74
CA GLU A 127 6.63 5.27 2.44
C GLU A 127 6.87 4.44 3.71
N ARG A 128 7.73 4.92 4.63
CA ARG A 128 7.95 4.28 5.94
C ARG A 128 6.71 4.29 6.81
N ALA A 129 5.92 5.38 6.78
CA ALA A 129 4.65 5.40 7.48
C ALA A 129 3.73 4.31 6.92
N ILE A 130 3.48 4.32 5.60
CA ILE A 130 2.65 3.33 4.88
C ILE A 130 3.10 1.90 5.18
N ALA A 131 4.41 1.63 5.16
CA ALA A 131 4.95 0.31 5.47
C ALA A 131 4.61 -0.12 6.90
N ALA A 132 4.86 0.74 7.90
CA ALA A 132 4.55 0.46 9.30
C ALA A 132 3.06 0.16 9.53
N ILE A 133 2.16 0.89 8.87
CA ILE A 133 0.70 0.65 8.97
C ILE A 133 0.30 -0.65 8.31
N THR A 134 0.85 -0.91 7.12
CA THR A 134 0.57 -2.14 6.38
C THR A 134 0.98 -3.35 7.23
N LEU A 135 2.14 -3.28 7.89
CA LEU A 135 2.58 -4.29 8.83
C LEU A 135 1.67 -4.35 10.07
N SER A 136 1.25 -3.20 10.62
CA SER A 136 0.30 -3.14 11.73
C SER A 136 -1.02 -3.86 11.43
N GLN A 137 -1.58 -3.65 10.23
CA GLN A 137 -2.81 -4.34 9.78
C GLN A 137 -2.61 -5.85 9.69
N VAL A 138 -1.46 -6.30 9.19
CA VAL A 138 -1.11 -7.72 9.19
C VAL A 138 -1.03 -8.26 10.62
N ARG A 139 -0.34 -7.56 11.53
CA ARG A 139 -0.22 -7.97 12.94
C ARG A 139 -1.59 -8.05 13.63
N GLN A 140 -2.50 -7.12 13.33
CA GLN A 140 -3.86 -7.16 13.83
C GLN A 140 -4.61 -8.41 13.33
N ARG A 141 -4.46 -8.79 12.06
CA ARG A 141 -5.04 -10.02 11.49
C ARG A 141 -4.42 -11.30 12.04
N GLN A 142 -3.29 -11.20 12.74
CA GLN A 142 -2.63 -12.30 13.44
C GLN A 142 -2.92 -12.29 14.96
N ASP A 143 -3.86 -11.47 15.42
CA ASP A 143 -4.16 -11.26 16.85
C ASP A 143 -2.97 -10.72 17.67
N ARG A 144 -1.99 -10.09 17.02
CA ARG A 144 -0.80 -9.46 17.63
C ARG A 144 -1.05 -7.97 17.89
N SER A 145 -2.10 -7.68 18.65
CA SER A 145 -2.62 -6.31 18.86
C SER A 145 -1.61 -5.35 19.50
N ALA A 146 -0.76 -5.83 20.42
CA ALA A 146 0.28 -5.00 21.03
C ALA A 146 1.30 -4.50 20.00
N GLU A 147 1.80 -5.40 19.15
CA GLU A 147 2.73 -5.05 18.07
C GLU A 147 2.08 -4.18 17.00
N ALA A 148 0.81 -4.45 16.68
CA ALA A 148 0.03 -3.60 15.78
C ALA A 148 -0.05 -2.16 16.31
N ALA A 149 -0.31 -1.99 17.61
CA ALA A 149 -0.36 -0.67 18.24
C ALA A 149 1.00 0.05 18.20
N ASP A 150 2.08 -0.65 18.48
CA ASP A 150 3.44 -0.07 18.44
C ASP A 150 3.79 0.45 17.04
N LEU A 151 3.49 -0.34 16.00
CA LEU A 151 3.68 0.05 14.61
C LEU A 151 2.80 1.25 14.20
N ALA A 152 1.54 1.29 14.64
CA ALA A 152 0.66 2.42 14.39
C ALA A 152 1.16 3.72 15.06
N ARG A 153 1.68 3.63 16.30
CA ARG A 153 2.32 4.76 16.97
C ARG A 153 3.57 5.23 16.23
N GLN A 154 4.39 4.29 15.73
CA GLN A 154 5.56 4.61 14.93
C GLN A 154 5.19 5.36 13.64
N ALA A 155 4.18 4.90 12.91
CA ALA A 155 3.70 5.57 11.71
C ALA A 155 3.22 7.01 11.98
N LEU A 156 2.44 7.21 13.05
CA LEU A 156 2.00 8.54 13.49
C LEU A 156 3.16 9.45 13.83
N ALA A 157 4.18 8.94 14.54
CA ALA A 157 5.37 9.71 14.89
C ALA A 157 6.16 10.15 13.65
N ILE A 158 6.27 9.28 12.63
CA ILE A 158 6.92 9.61 11.36
C ILE A 158 6.15 10.73 10.64
N LEU A 159 4.83 10.62 10.54
CA LEU A 159 3.99 11.60 9.84
C LEU A 159 3.94 12.94 10.57
N ARG A 160 3.88 12.94 11.90
CA ARG A 160 3.97 14.16 12.70
C ARG A 160 5.26 14.92 12.38
N ARG A 161 6.41 14.24 12.42
CA ARG A 161 7.71 14.84 12.06
C ARG A 161 7.75 15.32 10.62
N ALA A 162 7.13 14.60 9.69
CA ALA A 162 7.05 15.01 8.29
C ALA A 162 6.19 16.29 8.13
N HIS A 163 5.10 16.41 8.87
CA HIS A 163 4.22 17.56 8.86
C HIS A 163 4.91 18.79 9.47
N GLU A 164 5.53 18.64 10.65
CA GLU A 164 6.28 19.69 11.34
C GLU A 164 7.41 20.27 10.46
N ARG A 165 8.03 19.43 9.63
CA ARG A 165 9.07 19.84 8.66
C ARG A 165 8.52 20.39 7.35
N GLY A 166 7.21 20.55 7.22
CA GLY A 166 6.55 21.05 6.01
C GLY A 166 6.63 20.12 4.80
N ARG A 167 6.99 18.84 4.98
CA ARG A 167 7.11 17.87 3.88
C ARG A 167 5.75 17.37 3.41
N ILE A 168 4.78 17.33 4.32
CA ILE A 168 3.39 16.98 4.02
C ILE A 168 2.45 18.09 4.45
N THR A 169 1.38 18.27 3.69
CA THR A 169 0.37 19.29 3.99
C THR A 169 -0.42 18.90 5.22
N ARG A 170 -1.01 19.89 5.91
CA ARG A 170 -1.93 19.63 7.03
C ARG A 170 -3.09 18.73 6.62
N GLN A 171 -3.66 18.93 5.43
CA GLN A 171 -4.73 18.09 4.90
C GLN A 171 -4.29 16.64 4.73
N THR A 172 -3.08 16.42 4.19
CA THR A 172 -2.49 15.08 4.09
C THR A 172 -2.30 14.46 5.47
N PHE A 173 -1.71 15.20 6.41
CA PHE A 173 -1.48 14.70 7.76
C PHE A 173 -2.79 14.29 8.46
N GLU A 174 -3.83 15.12 8.44
CA GLU A 174 -5.11 14.80 9.10
C GLU A 174 -5.82 13.61 8.46
N ARG A 175 -5.84 13.52 7.13
CA ARG A 175 -6.44 12.37 6.43
C ARG A 175 -5.78 11.06 6.84
N GLU A 176 -4.46 11.06 6.88
CA GLU A 176 -3.69 9.88 7.23
C GLU A 176 -3.81 9.57 8.74
N ARG A 177 -3.74 10.59 9.61
CA ARG A 177 -3.89 10.45 11.08
C ARG A 177 -5.14 9.67 11.47
N LEU A 178 -6.28 9.99 10.87
CA LEU A 178 -7.56 9.32 11.15
C LEU A 178 -7.50 7.81 10.91
N ALA A 179 -6.88 7.38 9.80
CA ALA A 179 -6.72 5.96 9.49
C ALA A 179 -5.87 5.21 10.53
N TYR A 180 -4.98 5.90 11.26
CA TYR A 180 -4.11 5.27 12.28
C TYR A 180 -4.71 5.28 13.66
N GLU A 181 -5.52 6.29 13.96
CA GLU A 181 -6.29 6.33 15.20
C GLU A 181 -7.33 5.20 15.22
N GLU A 182 -7.93 4.86 14.08
CA GLU A 182 -8.81 3.68 13.96
C GLU A 182 -8.10 2.38 14.36
N VAL A 183 -6.86 2.17 13.90
CA VAL A 183 -6.06 0.97 14.25
C VAL A 183 -5.72 0.97 15.74
N LEU A 184 -5.36 2.11 16.32
CA LEU A 184 -5.08 2.23 17.75
C LEU A 184 -6.32 1.98 18.62
N ILE A 185 -7.48 2.47 18.19
CA ILE A 185 -8.76 2.21 18.86
C ILE A 185 -9.08 0.72 18.80
N ALA A 186 -8.93 0.09 17.62
CA ALA A 186 -9.16 -1.34 17.48
C ALA A 186 -8.21 -2.16 18.36
N ALA A 187 -6.93 -1.79 18.43
CA ALA A 187 -5.95 -2.46 19.29
C ALA A 187 -6.25 -2.26 20.79
N GLY A 188 -6.71 -1.08 21.21
CA GLY A 188 -7.11 -0.81 22.60
C GLY A 188 -8.46 -1.41 23.00
N SER A 189 -9.34 -1.69 22.03
CA SER A 189 -10.63 -2.36 22.27
C SER A 189 -10.49 -3.87 22.52
N GLY A 190 -9.35 -4.47 22.16
CA GLY A 190 -9.04 -5.88 22.41
C GLY A 190 -8.76 -6.23 23.88
N GLU A 191 -8.67 -5.23 24.78
CA GLU A 191 -8.37 -5.44 26.20
C GLU A 191 -9.63 -5.58 27.10
N LYS A 192 -10.85 -5.55 26.53
CA LYS A 192 -12.10 -5.74 27.29
C LYS A 192 -12.92 -6.92 26.79
N SER A 193 -12.48 -8.13 27.10
CA SER A 193 -13.35 -9.30 27.28
C SER A 193 -12.64 -10.39 28.09
N ALA A 194 -12.27 -10.07 29.32
CA ALA A 194 -12.21 -11.09 30.36
C ALA A 194 -13.63 -11.25 30.93
N PRO A 195 -14.31 -12.40 30.78
CA PRO A 195 -15.53 -12.64 31.55
C PRO A 195 -15.13 -12.72 33.01
N ALA A 196 -15.70 -11.83 33.82
CA ALA A 196 -15.68 -11.96 35.27
C ALA A 196 -16.42 -13.25 35.62
N LEU A 197 -15.67 -14.31 35.90
CA LEU A 197 -16.18 -15.48 36.59
C LEU A 197 -16.36 -15.09 38.07
N ARG A 198 -17.62 -14.82 38.44
CA ARG A 198 -18.13 -15.07 39.78
C ARG A 198 -18.97 -16.34 39.73
#